data_AF-A0A3M1CAB4-F1
#
_entry.id   AF-A0A3M1CAB4-F1
#
_cell.length_a   1.000
_cell.length_b   1.000
_cell.length_c   1.000
_cell.angle_alpha   90.00
_cell.angle_beta   90.00
_cell.angle_gamma   90.00
#
_symmetry.space_group_name_H-M   'P 1'
#
loop_
_entity.id
_entity.type
_entity.pdbx_description
1 polymer ?
#
loop_
_entity_poly.entity_id
_entity_poly.type
_entity_poly.pdbx_seq_one_letter_code
_entity_poly.pdbx_strand_id
1 'polypeptide(L)'
;AIIENTRIHDPVQLKYLTVKRDEWKNKKDEIYHLAHSEIQFPMVIKPANQGSSIGVSVLKTNNKDNFVKAVENAFFTRTLSATEWNSLSDTEKIQWAKQFSDIRENIGLPAIIENTRIHDPVQLIEFLNQYLSIKSEAIIEAIDADNEIIIEEFIDGKEFSCIVIEDEHGKPIALPPTEIIKKDILFDYKSKYLPGLSRKITPIDLPEEQIQSIREETQRMFLAFKFDVYARIDGFITPQGKIYLNDPNTTSGMMPSSFFFHQAAEIGLNPSQFLTYIIFISLKKRQQQALQPAAYQNIIQQLANYIHSQNQLSQQKKLKTAIIMGGYSTERHISVESGRNVYEKLSSSEKYIPFPIFLLKANNHQGFEMYSIPIRLMLKDNADDIKDKILNYQVHP
;
A
#
# COMPACT_ATOMS: atom_id res chain seq x y z
N ALA A 1 1.54 -16.41 24.34
CA ALA A 1 1.86 -16.04 25.75
C ALA A 1 1.17 -14.72 26.06
N ILE A 2 0.12 -14.79 26.87
CA ILE A 2 -0.54 -13.74 27.68
C ILE A 2 -0.80 -12.38 26.98
N ILE A 3 -2.07 -12.16 26.62
CA ILE A 3 -2.70 -10.83 26.68
C ILE A 3 -3.95 -11.01 27.55
N GLU A 4 -3.75 -11.07 28.87
CA GLU A 4 -4.76 -10.76 29.87
C GLU A 4 -4.34 -9.45 30.55
N ASN A 5 -5.31 -8.57 30.82
CA ASN A 5 -5.20 -7.27 31.50
C ASN A 5 -4.86 -6.01 30.69
N THR A 6 -5.50 -5.84 29.55
CA THR A 6 -6.13 -4.55 29.25
C THR A 6 -7.60 -4.81 28.99
N ARG A 7 -8.50 -3.93 29.44
CA ARG A 7 -9.90 -3.96 29.01
C ARG A 7 -9.92 -3.76 27.50
N ILE A 8 -9.83 -4.86 26.78
CA ILE A 8 -10.11 -4.93 25.37
C ILE A 8 -11.59 -4.58 25.29
N HIS A 9 -11.93 -3.34 24.89
CA HIS A 9 -13.23 -3.13 24.27
C HIS A 9 -13.29 -4.18 23.16
N ASP A 10 -14.22 -5.14 23.26
CA ASP A 10 -14.31 -6.30 22.37
C ASP A 10 -13.93 -5.85 20.95
N PRO A 11 -12.79 -6.30 20.42
CA PRO A 11 -12.37 -5.84 19.11
C PRO A 11 -13.46 -6.36 18.20
N VAL A 12 -14.06 -5.48 17.41
CA VAL A 12 -15.19 -5.99 16.64
C VAL A 12 -14.65 -6.97 15.63
N GLN A 13 -14.88 -8.24 15.92
CA GLN A 13 -14.25 -9.31 15.20
C GLN A 13 -15.02 -9.49 13.90
N LEU A 14 -14.32 -9.27 12.80
CA LEU A 14 -14.81 -9.62 11.48
C LEU A 14 -15.07 -11.12 11.48
N LYS A 15 -16.21 -11.55 10.93
CA LYS A 15 -16.44 -12.98 10.75
C LYS A 15 -15.44 -13.50 9.71
N TYR A 16 -14.80 -14.60 10.03
CA TYR A 16 -13.88 -15.26 9.11
C TYR A 16 -13.95 -16.78 9.26
N LEU A 17 -13.63 -17.47 8.17
CA LEU A 17 -13.44 -18.89 8.08
C LEU A 17 -12.03 -19.15 7.53
N THR A 18 -11.36 -20.15 8.08
CA THR A 18 -10.07 -20.61 7.59
C THR A 18 -10.26 -21.93 6.86
N VAL A 19 -9.67 -22.06 5.67
CA VAL A 19 -9.79 -23.28 4.86
C VAL A 19 -8.40 -23.78 4.49
N LYS A 20 -8.11 -25.05 4.80
CA LYS A 20 -6.86 -25.69 4.41
C LYS A 20 -6.95 -26.30 3.02
N ARG A 21 -5.83 -26.36 2.32
CA ARG A 21 -5.74 -26.92 0.96
C ARG A 21 -6.25 -28.36 0.88
N ASP A 22 -5.90 -29.21 1.84
CA ASP A 22 -6.33 -30.62 1.85
C ASP A 22 -7.83 -30.79 2.10
N GLU A 23 -8.44 -29.89 2.87
CA GLU A 23 -9.88 -29.85 3.08
C GLU A 23 -10.58 -29.42 1.80
N TRP A 24 -10.07 -28.37 1.14
CA TRP A 24 -10.58 -27.89 -0.14
C TRP A 24 -10.62 -28.98 -1.22
N LYS A 25 -9.58 -29.80 -1.31
CA LYS A 25 -9.51 -30.90 -2.31
C LYS A 25 -10.70 -31.87 -2.21
N ASN A 26 -11.21 -32.11 -1.01
CA ASN A 26 -12.21 -33.14 -0.75
C ASN A 26 -13.61 -32.60 -0.45
N LYS A 27 -13.73 -31.33 -0.05
CA LYS A 27 -14.95 -30.77 0.55
C LYS A 27 -15.39 -29.44 -0.05
N LYS A 28 -15.14 -29.22 -1.35
CA LYS A 28 -15.47 -27.95 -2.05
C LYS A 28 -16.91 -27.48 -1.78
N ASP A 29 -17.87 -28.39 -1.86
CA ASP A 29 -19.30 -28.09 -1.71
C ASP A 29 -19.68 -27.75 -0.27
N GLU A 30 -19.17 -28.51 0.70
CA GLU A 30 -19.37 -28.23 2.12
C GLU A 30 -18.79 -26.86 2.51
N ILE A 31 -17.58 -26.56 2.04
CA ILE A 31 -16.89 -25.29 2.31
C ILE A 31 -17.67 -24.11 1.70
N TYR A 32 -18.20 -24.26 0.49
CA TYR A 32 -19.04 -23.25 -0.14
C TYR A 32 -20.33 -23.00 0.66
N HIS A 33 -21.02 -24.05 1.09
CA HIS A 33 -22.23 -23.90 1.91
C HIS A 33 -21.93 -23.28 3.28
N LEU A 34 -20.82 -23.67 3.92
CA LEU A 34 -20.36 -23.10 5.18
C LEU A 34 -20.08 -21.61 5.03
N ALA A 35 -19.26 -21.22 4.06
CA ALA A 35 -18.94 -19.82 3.76
C ALA A 35 -20.19 -18.99 3.47
N HIS A 36 -21.15 -19.56 2.72
CA HIS A 36 -22.43 -18.88 2.44
C HIS A 36 -23.26 -18.64 3.71
N SER A 37 -23.28 -19.60 4.63
CA SER A 37 -24.07 -19.52 5.86
C SER A 37 -23.45 -18.63 6.94
N GLU A 38 -22.13 -18.68 7.12
CA GLU A 38 -21.44 -18.03 8.24
C GLU A 38 -20.97 -16.61 7.88
N ILE A 39 -20.41 -16.42 6.67
CA ILE A 39 -19.81 -15.16 6.23
C ILE A 39 -20.81 -14.31 5.45
N GLN A 40 -21.61 -14.95 4.58
CA GLN A 40 -22.56 -14.30 3.66
C GLN A 40 -21.88 -13.41 2.60
N PHE A 41 -22.62 -13.03 1.56
CA PHE A 41 -22.11 -12.14 0.50
C PHE A 41 -22.47 -10.67 0.82
N PRO A 42 -21.61 -9.69 0.49
CA PRO A 42 -20.29 -9.84 -0.12
C PRO A 42 -19.23 -10.42 0.83
N MET A 43 -18.31 -11.24 0.29
CA MET A 43 -17.18 -11.83 1.04
C MET A 43 -15.85 -11.60 0.32
N VAL A 44 -14.76 -11.69 1.07
CA VAL A 44 -13.38 -11.60 0.58
C VAL A 44 -12.69 -12.93 0.81
N ILE A 45 -12.00 -13.43 -0.22
CA ILE A 45 -11.18 -14.64 -0.16
C ILE A 45 -9.74 -14.25 -0.43
N LYS A 46 -8.80 -14.64 0.44
CA LYS A 46 -7.38 -14.29 0.32
C LYS A 46 -6.45 -15.38 0.88
N PRO A 47 -5.18 -15.42 0.45
CA PRO A 47 -4.16 -16.25 1.09
C PRO A 47 -3.97 -15.85 2.57
N ALA A 48 -3.65 -16.82 3.44
CA ALA A 48 -3.43 -16.54 4.85
C ALA A 48 -2.08 -15.83 5.13
N ASN A 49 -1.04 -16.09 4.32
CA ASN A 49 0.34 -15.66 4.59
C ASN A 49 0.99 -14.82 3.47
N GLN A 50 0.39 -14.71 2.28
CA GLN A 50 0.98 -13.95 1.14
C GLN A 50 0.58 -12.46 1.06
N GLY A 51 0.00 -11.92 2.12
CA GLY A 51 -0.38 -10.50 2.21
C GLY A 51 -1.64 -10.12 1.43
N SER A 52 -1.99 -8.83 1.46
CA SER A 52 -3.32 -8.33 1.05
C SER A 52 -3.46 -7.93 -0.42
N SER A 53 -2.50 -8.27 -1.29
CA SER A 53 -2.42 -7.72 -2.66
C SER A 53 -2.50 -8.73 -3.80
N ILE A 54 -2.13 -9.99 -3.56
CA ILE A 54 -2.10 -11.04 -4.60
C ILE A 54 -2.99 -12.19 -4.13
N GLY A 55 -3.76 -12.79 -5.05
CA GLY A 55 -4.67 -13.88 -4.73
C GLY A 55 -5.95 -13.44 -3.98
N VAL A 56 -6.19 -12.13 -3.84
CA VAL A 56 -7.38 -11.58 -3.17
C VAL A 56 -8.55 -11.48 -4.15
N SER A 57 -9.72 -11.92 -3.74
CA SER A 57 -10.94 -11.87 -4.55
C SER A 57 -12.14 -11.41 -3.73
N VAL A 58 -12.92 -10.47 -4.29
CA VAL A 58 -14.16 -9.98 -3.67
C VAL A 58 -15.35 -10.55 -4.42
N LEU A 59 -16.14 -11.38 -3.75
CA LEU A 59 -17.34 -11.99 -4.30
C LEU A 59 -18.56 -11.21 -3.82
N LYS A 60 -19.29 -10.59 -4.76
CA LYS A 60 -20.48 -9.79 -4.46
C LYS A 60 -21.79 -10.57 -4.53
N THR A 61 -21.81 -11.64 -5.32
CA THR A 61 -23.03 -12.40 -5.62
C THR A 61 -22.84 -13.88 -5.34
N ASN A 62 -23.95 -14.54 -5.04
CA ASN A 62 -23.94 -15.97 -4.78
C ASN A 62 -23.76 -16.77 -6.07
N ASN A 63 -22.52 -17.14 -6.37
CA ASN A 63 -22.17 -17.96 -7.54
C ASN A 63 -21.04 -18.94 -7.17
N LYS A 64 -21.35 -20.24 -7.25
CA LYS A 64 -20.42 -21.32 -6.87
C LYS A 64 -19.17 -21.37 -7.74
N ASP A 65 -19.29 -21.16 -9.05
CA ASP A 65 -18.15 -21.22 -9.96
C ASP A 65 -17.16 -20.08 -9.69
N ASN A 66 -17.67 -18.87 -9.44
CA ASN A 66 -16.85 -17.72 -9.05
C ASN A 66 -16.20 -17.94 -7.68
N PHE A 67 -16.90 -18.59 -6.75
CA PHE A 67 -16.33 -18.96 -5.46
C PHE A 67 -15.18 -19.96 -5.61
N VAL A 68 -15.36 -21.03 -6.40
CA VAL A 68 -14.32 -22.00 -6.69
C VAL A 68 -13.10 -21.31 -7.32
N LYS A 69 -13.31 -20.45 -8.31
CA LYS A 69 -12.22 -19.68 -8.96
C LYS A 69 -11.49 -18.76 -7.98
N ALA A 70 -12.21 -18.10 -7.07
CA ALA A 70 -11.62 -17.22 -6.06
C ALA A 70 -10.78 -18.01 -5.04
N VAL A 71 -11.26 -19.18 -4.60
CA VAL A 71 -10.51 -20.08 -3.71
C VAL A 71 -9.27 -20.63 -4.42
N GLU A 72 -9.40 -21.08 -5.67
CA GLU A 72 -8.28 -21.56 -6.46
C GLU A 72 -7.22 -20.46 -6.66
N ASN A 73 -7.64 -19.23 -6.96
CA ASN A 73 -6.77 -18.06 -7.04
C ASN A 73 -6.05 -17.75 -5.73
N ALA A 74 -6.76 -17.81 -4.58
CA ALA A 74 -6.15 -17.60 -3.26
C ALA A 74 -5.15 -18.71 -2.89
N PHE A 75 -5.37 -19.93 -3.36
CA PHE A 75 -4.39 -21.02 -3.24
C PHE A 75 -3.30 -20.98 -4.31
N PHE A 76 -3.31 -20.02 -5.26
CA PHE A 76 -2.44 -20.01 -6.43
C PHE A 76 -2.44 -21.36 -7.17
N THR A 77 -3.65 -21.87 -7.38
CA THR A 77 -3.95 -23.11 -8.10
C THR A 77 -4.86 -22.81 -9.28
N ARG A 78 -4.74 -23.61 -10.34
CA ARG A 78 -5.60 -23.51 -11.51
C ARG A 78 -5.97 -24.90 -11.97
N THR A 79 -7.27 -25.19 -11.96
CA THR A 79 -7.81 -26.39 -12.58
C THR A 79 -8.08 -26.11 -14.05
N LEU A 80 -7.50 -26.91 -14.94
CA LEU A 80 -7.70 -26.81 -16.39
C LEU A 80 -8.25 -28.13 -16.91
N SER A 81 -9.42 -28.11 -17.54
CA SER A 81 -10.01 -29.33 -18.10
C SER A 81 -9.42 -29.65 -19.48
N ALA A 82 -9.42 -30.94 -19.83
CA ALA A 82 -9.05 -31.39 -21.17
C ALA A 82 -9.97 -30.80 -22.24
N THR A 83 -11.26 -30.60 -21.94
CA THR A 83 -12.21 -29.97 -22.87
C THR A 83 -11.87 -28.51 -23.13
N GLU A 84 -11.51 -27.74 -22.09
CA GLU A 84 -11.08 -26.35 -22.22
C GLU A 84 -9.79 -26.29 -23.05
N TRP A 85 -8.78 -27.07 -22.67
CA TRP A 85 -7.47 -27.03 -23.33
C TRP A 85 -7.51 -27.49 -24.79
N ASN A 86 -8.26 -28.54 -25.09
CA ASN A 86 -8.34 -29.09 -26.44
C ASN A 86 -9.24 -28.25 -27.37
N SER A 87 -10.05 -27.33 -26.82
CA SER A 87 -10.81 -26.37 -27.62
C SER A 87 -9.97 -25.22 -28.15
N LEU A 88 -8.79 -24.98 -27.56
CA LEU A 88 -7.89 -23.89 -27.95
C LEU A 88 -7.04 -24.28 -29.17
N SER A 89 -6.91 -23.34 -30.11
CA SER A 89 -5.89 -23.40 -31.17
C SER A 89 -4.48 -23.23 -30.61
N ASP A 90 -3.45 -23.59 -31.39
CA ASP A 90 -2.05 -23.46 -30.96
C ASP A 90 -1.68 -22.02 -30.60
N THR A 91 -2.20 -21.04 -31.35
CA THR A 91 -2.00 -19.61 -31.07
C THR A 91 -2.63 -19.21 -29.73
N GLU A 92 -3.82 -19.72 -29.43
CA GLU A 92 -4.52 -19.44 -28.17
C GLU A 92 -3.80 -20.10 -26.99
N LYS A 93 -3.25 -21.31 -27.15
CA LYS A 93 -2.42 -21.97 -26.13
C LYS A 93 -1.16 -21.18 -25.81
N ILE A 94 -0.49 -20.62 -26.82
CA ILE A 94 0.67 -19.73 -26.63
C ILE A 94 0.26 -18.47 -25.85
N GLN A 95 -0.84 -17.84 -26.23
CA GLN A 95 -1.33 -16.64 -25.56
C GLN A 95 -1.73 -16.94 -24.10
N TRP A 96 -2.38 -18.08 -23.87
CA TRP A 96 -2.72 -18.57 -22.55
C TRP A 96 -1.48 -18.78 -21.69
N ALA A 97 -0.44 -19.45 -22.19
CA ALA A 97 0.79 -19.72 -21.44
C ALA A 97 1.53 -18.42 -21.09
N LYS A 98 1.51 -17.43 -22.00
CA LYS A 98 2.06 -16.10 -21.75
C LYS A 98 1.33 -15.37 -20.62
N GLN A 99 -0.01 -15.41 -20.60
CA GLN A 99 -0.81 -14.82 -19.53
C GLN A 99 -0.62 -15.56 -18.20
N PHE A 100 -0.59 -16.89 -18.26
CA PHE A 100 -0.37 -17.76 -17.10
C PHE A 100 0.98 -17.48 -16.42
N SER A 101 2.02 -17.19 -17.22
CA SER A 101 3.37 -16.92 -16.72
C SER A 101 3.52 -15.55 -16.04
N ASP A 102 2.54 -14.66 -16.15
CA ASP A 102 2.57 -13.35 -15.50
C ASP A 102 2.08 -13.46 -14.05
N ILE A 103 3.01 -13.38 -13.09
CA ILE A 103 2.73 -13.48 -11.65
C ILE A 103 1.80 -12.39 -11.11
N ARG A 104 1.59 -11.31 -11.86
CA ARG A 104 0.70 -10.21 -11.44
C ARG A 104 -0.77 -10.57 -11.63
N GLU A 105 -1.03 -11.47 -12.58
CA GLU A 105 -2.37 -11.83 -13.03
C GLU A 105 -2.68 -13.32 -12.78
N ASN A 106 -1.66 -14.16 -12.62
CA ASN A 106 -1.77 -15.62 -12.52
C ASN A 106 -0.66 -16.23 -11.63
N ILE A 107 -0.62 -17.56 -11.59
CA ILE A 107 0.29 -18.40 -10.79
C ILE A 107 1.77 -18.15 -11.11
N GLY A 108 2.09 -17.87 -12.38
CA GLY A 108 3.46 -17.72 -12.85
C GLY A 108 4.22 -19.04 -13.02
N LEU A 109 5.53 -18.92 -13.27
CA LEU A 109 6.46 -20.03 -13.38
C LEU A 109 7.63 -19.85 -12.40
N PRO A 110 8.22 -20.94 -11.86
CA PRO A 110 7.92 -22.32 -12.20
C PRO A 110 6.64 -22.86 -11.53
N ALA A 111 5.95 -23.77 -12.20
CA ALA A 111 4.70 -24.37 -11.74
C ALA A 111 4.84 -25.89 -11.53
N ILE A 112 3.96 -26.47 -10.72
CA ILE A 112 3.93 -27.92 -10.43
C ILE A 112 2.65 -28.51 -11.03
N ILE A 113 2.79 -29.61 -11.77
CA ILE A 113 1.69 -30.46 -12.24
C ILE A 113 2.07 -31.91 -11.94
N GLU A 114 1.28 -32.63 -11.12
CA GLU A 114 1.56 -34.03 -10.71
C GLU A 114 3.01 -34.27 -10.25
N ASN A 115 3.52 -33.41 -9.34
CA ASN A 115 4.91 -33.43 -8.85
C ASN A 115 5.99 -33.16 -9.91
N THR A 116 5.61 -32.80 -11.14
CA THR A 116 6.55 -32.37 -12.18
C THR A 116 6.67 -30.86 -12.15
N ARG A 117 7.90 -30.36 -12.04
CA ARG A 117 8.21 -28.92 -12.05
C ARG A 117 8.46 -28.45 -13.47
N ILE A 118 7.70 -27.43 -13.88
CA ILE A 118 7.74 -26.83 -15.21
C ILE A 118 8.31 -25.43 -15.09
N HIS A 119 9.32 -25.10 -15.88
CA HIS A 119 10.11 -23.87 -15.74
C HIS A 119 9.87 -22.84 -16.82
N ASP A 120 9.42 -23.25 -18.00
CA ASP A 120 9.22 -22.36 -19.13
C ASP A 120 7.86 -22.58 -19.82
N PRO A 121 7.34 -21.57 -20.53
CA PRO A 121 6.01 -21.66 -21.15
C PRO A 121 5.91 -22.69 -22.26
N VAL A 122 7.01 -23.02 -22.95
CA VAL A 122 7.00 -24.01 -24.04
C VAL A 122 6.87 -25.41 -23.44
N GLN A 123 7.68 -25.72 -22.43
CA GLN A 123 7.58 -26.94 -21.64
C GLN A 123 6.18 -27.11 -21.04
N LEU A 124 5.55 -26.02 -20.58
CA LEU A 124 4.19 -26.05 -20.05
C LEU A 124 3.18 -26.51 -21.11
N ILE A 125 3.23 -25.95 -22.32
CA ILE A 125 2.31 -26.31 -23.40
C ILE A 125 2.53 -27.76 -23.83
N GLU A 126 3.79 -28.18 -24.02
CA GLU A 126 4.13 -29.54 -24.40
C GLU A 126 3.63 -30.55 -23.37
N PHE A 127 3.89 -30.28 -22.09
CA PHE A 127 3.42 -31.12 -20.99
C PHE A 127 1.89 -31.20 -20.95
N LEU A 128 1.19 -30.06 -21.03
CA LEU A 128 -0.27 -30.03 -20.98
C LEU A 128 -0.90 -30.75 -22.18
N ASN A 129 -0.35 -30.59 -23.39
CA ASN A 129 -0.81 -31.32 -24.58
C ASN A 129 -0.72 -32.84 -24.38
N GLN A 130 0.39 -33.33 -23.83
CA GLN A 130 0.55 -34.75 -23.57
C GLN A 130 -0.35 -35.21 -22.41
N TYR A 131 -0.34 -34.48 -21.30
CA TYR A 131 -1.04 -34.86 -20.07
C TYR A 131 -2.56 -34.86 -20.23
N LEU A 132 -3.14 -33.80 -20.82
CA LEU A 132 -4.59 -33.65 -21.05
C LEU A 132 -5.11 -34.45 -22.26
N SER A 133 -4.22 -35.10 -23.02
CA SER A 133 -4.66 -36.13 -23.99
C SER A 133 -5.07 -37.44 -23.31
N ILE A 134 -4.61 -37.67 -22.07
CA ILE A 134 -4.83 -38.89 -21.30
C ILE A 134 -5.75 -38.62 -20.10
N LYS A 135 -5.56 -37.48 -19.43
CA LYS A 135 -6.27 -37.09 -18.20
C LYS A 135 -7.39 -36.10 -18.51
N SER A 136 -8.45 -36.14 -17.71
CA SER A 136 -9.61 -35.25 -17.87
C SER A 136 -9.35 -33.82 -17.42
N GLU A 137 -8.39 -33.62 -16.52
CA GLU A 137 -8.02 -32.33 -15.95
C GLU A 137 -6.56 -32.31 -15.49
N ALA A 138 -6.00 -31.11 -15.39
CA ALA A 138 -4.71 -30.82 -14.82
C ALA A 138 -4.87 -29.76 -13.72
N ILE A 139 -4.31 -30.03 -12.54
CA ILE A 139 -4.21 -29.05 -11.47
C ILE A 139 -2.80 -28.49 -11.53
N ILE A 140 -2.71 -27.18 -11.74
CA ILE A 140 -1.45 -26.45 -11.84
C ILE A 140 -1.28 -25.64 -10.56
N GLU A 141 -0.17 -25.82 -9.85
CA GLU A 141 0.10 -25.18 -8.56
C GLU A 141 1.37 -24.31 -8.62
N ALA A 142 1.35 -23.14 -7.96
CA ALA A 142 2.60 -22.40 -7.69
C ALA A 142 3.47 -23.17 -6.69
N ILE A 143 4.78 -22.98 -6.79
CA ILE A 143 5.74 -23.61 -5.86
C ILE A 143 5.62 -23.03 -4.46
N ASP A 144 5.46 -21.72 -4.36
CA ASP A 144 5.42 -21.00 -3.08
C ASP A 144 3.99 -20.81 -2.57
N ALA A 145 3.06 -21.66 -3.02
CA ALA A 145 1.64 -21.48 -2.80
C ALA A 145 1.23 -21.72 -1.34
N ASP A 146 0.27 -20.93 -0.85
CA ASP A 146 -0.17 -20.97 0.53
C ASP A 146 -0.97 -22.25 0.86
N ASN A 147 -0.80 -22.83 2.04
CA ASN A 147 -1.54 -24.04 2.43
C ASN A 147 -2.89 -23.74 3.10
N GLU A 148 -3.15 -22.47 3.37
CA GLU A 148 -4.32 -22.01 4.10
C GLU A 148 -4.81 -20.69 3.49
N ILE A 149 -6.12 -20.55 3.37
CA ILE A 149 -6.77 -19.30 2.94
C ILE A 149 -7.73 -18.81 4.02
N ILE A 150 -8.05 -17.53 3.94
CA ILE A 150 -9.03 -16.86 4.80
C ILE A 150 -10.19 -16.41 3.92
N ILE A 151 -11.40 -16.74 4.35
CA ILE A 151 -12.67 -16.23 3.82
C ILE A 151 -13.26 -15.32 4.88
N GLU A 152 -13.38 -14.03 4.60
CA GLU A 152 -13.82 -13.02 5.57
C GLU A 152 -14.96 -12.17 5.04
N GLU A 153 -15.72 -11.56 5.95
CA GLU A 153 -16.79 -10.63 5.60
C GLU A 153 -16.21 -9.40 4.87
N PHE A 154 -16.90 -8.94 3.82
CA PHE A 154 -16.50 -7.71 3.14
C PHE A 154 -16.81 -6.48 4.00
N ILE A 155 -15.80 -5.65 4.24
CA ILE A 155 -15.98 -4.39 4.96
C ILE A 155 -16.36 -3.29 3.98
N ASP A 156 -17.60 -2.81 4.06
CA ASP A 156 -18.03 -1.59 3.38
C ASP A 156 -17.57 -0.36 4.18
N GLY A 157 -16.51 0.29 3.70
CA GLY A 157 -15.89 1.41 4.40
C GLY A 157 -14.75 2.05 3.60
N LYS A 158 -14.28 3.19 4.09
CA LYS A 158 -13.09 3.85 3.54
C LYS A 158 -11.84 3.11 4.00
N GLU A 159 -11.04 2.66 3.03
CA GLU A 159 -9.71 2.11 3.29
C GLU A 159 -8.75 3.24 3.63
N PHE A 160 -7.98 3.08 4.70
CA PHE A 160 -6.99 4.05 5.14
C PHE A 160 -5.64 3.41 5.45
N SER A 161 -4.61 4.25 5.42
CA SER A 161 -3.28 3.93 5.93
C SER A 161 -2.87 5.00 6.93
N CYS A 162 -2.30 4.61 8.07
CA CYS A 162 -1.86 5.52 9.12
C CYS A 162 -0.45 5.14 9.60
N ILE A 163 0.46 6.10 9.55
CA ILE A 163 1.80 5.93 10.10
C ILE A 163 1.78 6.35 11.56
N VAL A 164 2.23 5.44 12.41
CA VAL A 164 2.46 5.70 13.82
C VAL A 164 3.97 5.78 14.02
N ILE A 165 4.44 6.83 14.67
CA ILE A 165 5.84 7.04 15.06
C ILE A 165 5.97 7.11 16.59
N GLU A 166 7.13 6.80 17.15
CA GLU A 166 7.42 7.12 18.54
C GLU A 166 7.89 8.58 18.67
N ASP A 167 7.50 9.24 19.76
CA ASP A 167 8.13 10.47 20.23
C ASP A 167 9.46 10.20 20.96
N GLU A 168 10.15 11.27 21.38
CA GLU A 168 11.42 11.16 22.09
C GLU A 168 11.32 10.46 23.46
N HIS A 169 10.11 10.31 23.98
CA HIS A 169 9.79 9.61 25.23
C HIS A 169 9.25 8.19 25.00
N GLY A 170 9.17 7.73 23.74
CA GLY A 170 8.64 6.41 23.37
C GLY A 170 7.11 6.33 23.34
N LYS A 171 6.40 7.47 23.38
CA LYS A 171 4.94 7.50 23.23
C LYS A 171 4.58 7.41 21.73
N PRO A 172 3.62 6.55 21.35
CA PRO A 172 3.18 6.47 19.96
C PRO A 172 2.38 7.72 19.58
N ILE A 173 2.64 8.25 18.39
CA ILE A 173 1.94 9.37 17.77
C ILE A 173 1.52 8.92 16.36
N ALA A 174 0.22 8.84 16.15
CA ALA A 174 -0.34 8.61 14.81
C ALA A 174 -0.37 9.91 14.00
N LEU A 175 0.19 9.85 12.79
CA LEU A 175 0.14 10.91 11.79
C LEU A 175 -1.26 10.97 11.14
N PRO A 176 -1.60 12.06 10.43
CA PRO A 176 -2.90 12.18 9.76
C PRO A 176 -3.11 11.03 8.75
N PRO A 177 -4.14 10.19 8.91
CA PRO A 177 -4.35 9.03 8.06
C PRO A 177 -4.64 9.43 6.61
N THR A 178 -4.27 8.57 5.67
CA THR A 178 -4.49 8.72 4.24
C THR A 178 -5.61 7.79 3.77
N GLU A 179 -6.60 8.30 3.04
CA GLU A 179 -7.57 7.51 2.30
C GLU A 179 -6.94 6.86 1.05
N ILE A 180 -7.24 5.59 0.82
CA ILE A 180 -6.84 4.86 -0.39
C ILE A 180 -8.08 4.70 -1.29
N ILE A 181 -8.16 5.49 -2.36
CA ILE A 181 -9.24 5.37 -3.34
C ILE A 181 -8.79 4.45 -4.47
N LYS A 182 -9.39 3.26 -4.53
CA LYS A 182 -9.27 2.33 -5.66
C LYS A 182 -10.06 2.91 -6.83
N LYS A 183 -9.41 3.12 -7.99
CA LYS A 183 -10.13 3.47 -9.23
C LYS A 183 -10.74 2.19 -9.78
N ASP A 184 -12.04 2.19 -10.05
CA ASP A 184 -12.65 1.17 -10.89
C ASP A 184 -11.96 1.17 -12.25
N ILE A 185 -11.56 -0.02 -12.71
CA ILE A 185 -10.86 -0.25 -13.97
C ILE A 185 -11.81 0.10 -15.12
N LEU A 186 -11.68 1.31 -15.66
CA LEU A 186 -12.27 1.68 -16.95
C LEU A 186 -11.16 2.13 -17.90
N PHE A 187 -11.12 1.43 -19.03
CA PHE A 187 -10.15 1.52 -20.12
C PHE A 187 -10.02 2.95 -20.69
N ASP A 188 -8.80 3.48 -20.71
CA ASP A 188 -8.30 4.29 -21.83
C ASP A 188 -6.76 4.22 -21.84
N TYR A 189 -6.18 4.18 -23.03
CA TYR A 189 -4.74 4.08 -23.34
C TYR A 189 -3.88 5.13 -22.61
N LYS A 190 -4.49 6.24 -22.16
CA LYS A 190 -3.88 7.29 -21.32
C LYS A 190 -3.56 6.86 -19.89
N SER A 191 -4.26 5.88 -19.33
CA SER A 191 -4.04 5.38 -17.96
C SER A 191 -2.74 4.57 -17.82
N LYS A 192 -2.14 4.15 -18.94
CA LYS A 192 -0.91 3.33 -18.98
C LYS A 192 0.39 4.15 -18.84
N TYR A 193 0.34 5.48 -18.96
CA TYR A 193 1.52 6.34 -19.02
C TYR A 193 1.54 7.45 -17.94
N LEU A 194 0.60 7.43 -16.99
CA LEU A 194 0.52 8.42 -15.91
C LEU A 194 0.63 7.72 -14.54
N PRO A 195 1.55 8.14 -13.66
CA PRO A 195 1.61 7.62 -12.29
C PRO A 195 0.31 7.95 -11.54
N GLY A 196 -0.31 6.96 -10.87
CA GLY A 196 -1.55 7.16 -10.08
C GLY A 196 -2.56 6.01 -10.16
N LEU A 197 -2.13 4.78 -9.86
CA LEU A 197 -2.97 3.57 -9.81
C LEU A 197 -4.05 3.62 -8.70
N SER A 198 -3.80 4.40 -7.64
CA SER A 198 -4.77 4.77 -6.62
C SER A 198 -4.66 6.26 -6.35
N ARG A 199 -5.81 6.93 -6.16
CA ARG A 199 -5.83 8.34 -5.71
C ARG A 199 -5.72 8.34 -4.20
N LYS A 200 -4.80 9.13 -3.64
CA LYS A 200 -4.60 9.22 -2.20
C LYS A 200 -5.12 10.55 -1.68
N ILE A 201 -5.95 10.52 -0.64
CA ILE A 201 -6.41 11.74 0.03
C ILE A 201 -5.79 11.79 1.42
N THR A 202 -4.95 12.80 1.68
CA THR A 202 -4.30 13.00 2.98
C THR A 202 -4.50 14.45 3.42
N PRO A 203 -5.02 14.71 4.65
CA PRO A 203 -5.69 13.73 5.52
C PRO A 203 -6.94 13.12 4.86
N ILE A 204 -7.38 11.95 5.31
CA ILE A 204 -8.63 11.30 4.90
C ILE A 204 -9.82 12.25 5.11
N ASP A 205 -10.79 12.24 4.20
CA ASP A 205 -11.98 13.10 4.26
C ASP A 205 -13.05 12.50 5.18
N LEU A 206 -12.94 12.79 6.48
CA LEU A 206 -13.83 12.31 7.53
C LEU A 206 -14.01 13.38 8.62
N PRO A 207 -15.07 13.30 9.45
CA PRO A 207 -15.20 14.10 10.66
C PRO A 207 -13.98 13.94 11.59
N GLU A 208 -13.60 15.02 12.27
CA GLU A 208 -12.43 15.06 13.17
C GLU A 208 -12.47 13.96 14.24
N GLU A 209 -13.63 13.70 14.83
CA GLU A 209 -13.83 12.64 15.82
C GLU A 209 -13.46 11.25 15.27
N GLN A 210 -13.80 10.97 14.01
CA GLN A 210 -13.47 9.70 13.35
C GLN A 210 -11.99 9.62 13.00
N ILE A 211 -11.38 10.72 12.54
CA ILE A 211 -9.93 10.80 12.31
C ILE A 211 -9.18 10.53 13.62
N GLN A 212 -9.62 11.14 14.72
CA GLN A 212 -9.01 10.95 16.03
C GLN A 212 -9.21 9.51 16.54
N SER A 213 -10.38 8.91 16.32
CA SER A 213 -10.64 7.50 16.63
C SER A 213 -9.67 6.57 15.88
N ILE A 214 -9.40 6.81 14.59
CA ILE A 214 -8.38 6.05 13.82
C ILE A 214 -7.00 6.20 14.45
N ARG A 215 -6.62 7.42 14.83
CA ARG A 215 -5.31 7.72 15.42
C ARG A 215 -5.12 7.03 16.76
N GLU A 216 -6.16 6.97 17.59
CA GLU A 216 -6.13 6.30 18.88
C GLU A 216 -6.05 4.77 18.72
N GLU A 217 -6.85 4.20 17.82
CA GLU A 217 -6.86 2.76 17.57
C GLU A 217 -5.54 2.25 16.98
N THR A 218 -4.95 3.00 16.05
CA THR A 218 -3.63 2.66 15.48
C THR A 218 -2.50 2.78 16.51
N GLN A 219 -2.53 3.79 17.39
CA GLN A 219 -1.59 3.88 18.53
C GLN A 219 -1.76 2.71 19.50
N ARG A 220 -3.00 2.30 19.78
CA ARG A 220 -3.30 1.14 20.63
C ARG A 220 -2.71 -0.14 20.05
N MET A 221 -2.90 -0.39 18.74
CA MET A 221 -2.28 -1.53 18.05
C MET A 221 -0.75 -1.45 18.10
N PHE A 222 -0.18 -0.27 17.90
CA PHE A 222 1.27 -0.06 17.94
C PHE A 222 1.88 -0.53 19.28
N LEU A 223 1.25 -0.14 20.39
CA LEU A 223 1.67 -0.57 21.73
C LEU A 223 1.45 -2.07 21.96
N ALA A 224 0.31 -2.61 21.53
CA ALA A 224 -0.02 -4.03 21.73
C ALA A 224 0.98 -4.96 21.02
N PHE A 225 1.42 -4.59 19.81
CA PHE A 225 2.40 -5.34 19.03
C PHE A 225 3.85 -4.99 19.38
N LYS A 226 4.08 -4.04 20.29
CA LYS A 226 5.41 -3.58 20.71
C LYS A 226 6.28 -3.15 19.52
N PHE A 227 5.69 -2.40 18.59
CA PHE A 227 6.48 -1.82 17.50
C PHE A 227 7.45 -0.78 18.06
N ASP A 228 8.57 -0.63 17.35
CA ASP A 228 9.62 0.32 17.68
C ASP A 228 9.76 1.33 16.54
N VAL A 229 10.04 2.58 16.89
CA VAL A 229 10.31 3.71 16.00
C VAL A 229 9.11 4.14 15.14
N TYR A 230 8.62 3.27 14.28
CA TYR A 230 7.44 3.53 13.45
C TYR A 230 6.82 2.24 12.92
N ALA A 231 5.55 2.32 12.53
CA ALA A 231 4.84 1.30 11.76
C ALA A 231 3.82 1.99 10.86
N ARG A 232 3.53 1.38 9.71
CA ARG A 232 2.37 1.74 8.89
C ARG A 232 1.26 0.75 9.22
N ILE A 233 0.13 1.25 9.69
CA ILE A 233 -1.03 0.43 10.05
C ILE A 233 -2.13 0.78 9.08
N ASP A 234 -2.59 -0.22 8.34
CA ASP A 234 -3.65 -0.08 7.36
C ASP A 234 -4.99 -0.47 8.03
N GLY A 235 -6.12 -0.07 7.43
CA GLY A 235 -7.42 -0.39 7.99
C GLY A 235 -8.60 0.09 7.17
N PHE A 236 -9.79 -0.16 7.70
CA PHE A 236 -11.06 0.30 7.17
C PHE A 236 -11.85 1.02 8.26
N ILE A 237 -12.53 2.08 7.87
CA ILE A 237 -13.55 2.72 8.71
C ILE A 237 -14.90 2.68 7.99
N THR A 238 -15.89 2.10 8.66
CA THR A 238 -17.27 2.02 8.15
C THR A 238 -17.98 3.37 8.27
N PRO A 239 -19.09 3.59 7.54
CA PRO A 239 -19.92 4.79 7.70
C PRO A 239 -20.43 5.00 9.14
N GLN A 240 -20.56 3.92 9.93
CA GLN A 240 -20.98 3.97 11.33
C GLN A 240 -19.83 4.33 12.29
N GLY A 241 -18.62 4.59 11.79
CA GLY A 241 -17.43 4.95 12.58
C GLY A 241 -16.69 3.75 13.18
N LYS A 242 -17.11 2.52 12.84
CA LYS A 242 -16.43 1.29 13.29
C LYS A 242 -15.12 1.10 12.54
N ILE A 243 -14.03 0.90 13.27
CA ILE A 243 -12.68 0.75 12.73
C ILE A 243 -12.26 -0.72 12.76
N TYR A 244 -11.74 -1.19 11.63
CA TYR A 244 -11.08 -2.48 11.50
C TYR A 244 -9.65 -2.25 11.08
N LEU A 245 -8.70 -2.63 11.94
CA LEU A 245 -7.28 -2.53 11.62
C LEU A 245 -6.82 -3.82 10.95
N ASN A 246 -6.05 -3.69 9.88
CA ASN A 246 -5.41 -4.81 9.20
C ASN A 246 -3.93 -4.50 8.93
N ASP A 247 -3.20 -5.55 8.54
CA ASP A 247 -1.90 -5.45 7.87
C ASP A 247 -0.91 -4.43 8.50
N PRO A 248 -0.44 -4.65 9.74
CA PRO A 248 0.58 -3.80 10.32
C PRO A 248 1.92 -4.05 9.63
N ASN A 249 2.43 -3.02 8.97
CA ASN A 249 3.66 -3.04 8.21
C ASN A 249 4.79 -2.36 9.01
N THR A 250 5.79 -3.14 9.45
CA THR A 250 6.96 -2.64 10.19
C THR A 250 7.93 -1.83 9.32
N THR A 251 7.73 -1.86 8.00
CA THR A 251 8.44 -1.00 7.05
C THR A 251 7.42 -0.40 6.09
N SER A 252 7.65 0.85 5.70
CA SER A 252 6.84 1.52 4.69
C SER A 252 7.67 1.76 3.45
N GLY A 253 7.04 1.81 2.28
CA GLY A 253 7.69 2.31 1.08
C GLY A 253 8.26 3.72 1.32
N MET A 254 9.46 3.97 0.82
CA MET A 254 10.22 5.23 1.03
C MET A 254 10.42 6.01 -0.27
N MET A 255 9.56 5.82 -1.28
CA MET A 255 9.52 6.75 -2.41
C MET A 255 8.93 8.09 -1.95
N PRO A 256 9.32 9.25 -2.52
CA PRO A 256 8.76 10.55 -2.14
C PRO A 256 7.22 10.60 -2.18
N SER A 257 6.60 9.85 -3.09
CA SER A 257 5.14 9.71 -3.25
C SER A 257 4.46 8.67 -2.34
N SER A 258 5.20 8.10 -1.38
CA SER A 258 4.68 7.11 -0.43
C SER A 258 3.87 7.77 0.69
N PHE A 259 2.99 6.99 1.33
CA PHE A 259 2.26 7.44 2.53
C PHE A 259 3.21 8.03 3.58
N PHE A 260 4.43 7.48 3.68
CA PHE A 260 5.46 7.88 4.62
C PHE A 260 5.74 9.37 4.63
N PHE A 261 6.05 9.93 3.46
CA PHE A 261 6.39 11.35 3.36
C PHE A 261 5.16 12.23 3.21
N HIS A 262 4.06 11.73 2.63
CA HIS A 262 2.82 12.50 2.53
C HIS A 262 2.24 12.84 3.90
N GLN A 263 2.15 11.86 4.80
CA GLN A 263 1.60 12.09 6.15
C GLN A 263 2.53 12.95 7.01
N ALA A 264 3.85 12.76 6.89
CA ALA A 264 4.83 13.61 7.57
C ALA A 264 4.77 15.07 7.08
N ALA A 265 4.50 15.30 5.80
CA ALA A 265 4.38 16.64 5.26
C ALA A 265 3.15 17.39 5.77
N GLU A 266 2.05 16.70 6.11
CA GLU A 266 0.88 17.32 6.73
C GLU A 266 1.19 17.91 8.11
N ILE A 267 2.15 17.33 8.84
CA ILE A 267 2.67 17.91 10.09
C ILE A 267 3.87 18.84 9.87
N GLY A 268 4.15 19.21 8.62
CA GLY A 268 5.16 20.21 8.25
C GLY A 268 6.59 19.70 8.10
N LEU A 269 6.81 18.37 8.16
CA LEU A 269 8.14 17.79 7.99
C LEU A 269 8.43 17.48 6.52
N ASN A 270 9.60 17.91 6.04
CA ASN A 270 10.11 17.46 4.76
C ASN A 270 10.75 16.06 4.86
N PRO A 271 10.99 15.36 3.72
CA PRO A 271 11.57 14.02 3.74
C PRO A 271 12.89 13.91 4.52
N SER A 272 13.81 14.86 4.37
CA SER A 272 15.11 14.85 5.07
C SER A 272 14.96 15.03 6.58
N GLN A 273 14.09 15.94 7.02
CA GLN A 273 13.77 16.16 8.44
C GLN A 273 13.14 14.91 9.04
N PHE A 274 12.18 14.31 8.34
CA PHE A 274 11.49 13.12 8.82
C PHE A 274 12.43 11.91 8.90
N LEU A 275 13.27 11.67 7.89
CA LEU A 275 14.30 10.62 7.97
C LEU A 275 15.28 10.85 9.12
N THR A 276 15.72 12.09 9.31
CA THR A 276 16.61 12.47 10.42
C THR A 276 15.95 12.18 11.77
N TYR A 277 14.66 12.49 11.91
CA TYR A 277 13.87 12.18 13.09
C TYR A 277 13.80 10.66 13.33
N ILE A 278 13.49 9.87 12.31
CA ILE A 278 13.41 8.40 12.42
C ILE A 278 14.77 7.78 12.80
N ILE A 279 15.88 8.31 12.27
CA ILE A 279 17.24 7.91 12.66
C ILE A 279 17.49 8.24 14.14
N PHE A 280 17.13 9.44 14.59
CA PHE A 280 17.30 9.86 15.98
C PHE A 280 16.52 8.97 16.95
N ILE A 281 15.23 8.74 16.68
CA ILE A 281 14.38 7.85 17.49
C ILE A 281 14.92 6.41 17.45
N SER A 282 15.38 5.94 16.30
CA SER A 282 16.03 4.63 16.18
C SER A 282 17.22 4.51 17.12
N LEU A 283 18.15 5.47 17.11
CA LEU A 283 19.33 5.48 17.97
C LEU A 283 18.95 5.52 19.45
N LYS A 284 17.96 6.34 19.83
CA LYS A 284 17.42 6.40 21.20
C LYS A 284 16.87 5.06 21.65
N LYS A 285 16.11 4.37 20.78
CA LYS A 285 15.57 3.06 21.09
C LYS A 285 16.66 2.01 21.31
N ARG A 286 17.68 1.97 20.43
CA ARG A 286 18.83 1.07 20.62
C ARG A 286 19.62 1.41 21.88
N GLN A 287 19.76 2.69 22.24
CA GLN A 287 20.39 3.11 23.49
C GLN A 287 19.67 2.51 24.72
N GLN A 288 18.35 2.39 24.68
CA GLN A 288 17.54 1.84 25.78
C GLN A 288 17.56 0.30 25.81
N GLN A 289 17.65 -0.36 24.66
CA GLN A 289 17.51 -1.83 24.55
C GLN A 289 18.83 -2.60 24.42
N ALA A 290 19.93 -1.97 23.99
CA ALA A 290 21.16 -2.67 23.62
C ALA A 290 22.12 -2.95 24.80
N LEU A 291 22.89 -4.03 24.66
CA LEU A 291 24.11 -4.25 25.43
C LEU A 291 25.15 -3.23 24.92
N GLN A 292 25.55 -2.26 25.74
CA GLN A 292 26.44 -1.10 25.45
C GLN A 292 25.74 0.25 25.08
N PRO A 293 24.96 0.84 25.99
CA PRO A 293 24.27 2.13 25.76
C PRO A 293 25.23 3.31 25.47
N ALA A 294 26.47 3.25 25.97
CA ALA A 294 27.46 4.32 25.79
C ALA A 294 27.87 4.54 24.32
N ALA A 295 27.89 3.49 23.50
CA ALA A 295 28.21 3.59 22.08
C ALA A 295 27.14 4.41 21.34
N TYR A 296 25.87 4.14 21.60
CA TYR A 296 24.74 4.87 21.02
C TYR A 296 24.68 6.32 21.49
N GLN A 297 25.05 6.59 22.75
CA GLN A 297 25.12 7.97 23.25
C GLN A 297 26.10 8.82 22.45
N ASN A 298 27.28 8.27 22.09
CA ASN A 298 28.24 8.97 21.25
C ASN A 298 27.66 9.26 19.85
N ILE A 299 27.02 8.27 19.21
CA ILE A 299 26.41 8.43 17.89
C ILE A 299 25.28 9.48 17.93
N ILE A 300 24.45 9.48 18.96
CA ILE A 300 23.39 10.48 19.15
C ILE A 300 24.00 11.89 19.28
N GLN A 301 25.09 12.03 20.05
CA GLN A 301 25.78 13.30 20.19
C GLN A 301 26.40 13.78 18.87
N GLN A 302 26.99 12.87 18.09
CA GLN A 302 27.52 13.17 16.76
C GLN A 302 26.41 13.65 15.82
N LEU A 303 25.26 12.97 15.81
CA LEU A 303 24.10 13.38 15.01
C LEU A 303 23.59 14.77 15.43
N ALA A 304 23.47 15.02 16.73
CA ALA A 304 23.05 16.33 17.25
C ALA A 304 24.03 17.45 16.83
N ASN A 305 25.33 17.18 16.91
CA ASN A 305 26.38 18.12 16.48
C ASN A 305 26.31 18.38 14.97
N TYR A 306 26.04 17.34 14.16
CA TYR A 306 25.88 17.47 12.71
C TYR A 306 24.65 18.30 12.34
N ILE A 307 23.51 18.07 13.00
CA ILE A 307 22.29 18.88 12.79
C ILE A 307 22.55 20.34 13.18
N HIS A 308 23.23 20.56 14.31
CA HIS A 308 23.56 21.91 14.77
C HIS A 308 24.50 22.65 13.79
N SER A 309 25.56 21.97 13.30
CA SER A 309 26.48 22.56 12.33
C SER A 309 25.81 22.86 11.00
N GLN A 310 24.93 21.97 10.50
CA GLN A 310 24.13 22.21 9.30
C GLN A 310 23.18 23.41 9.46
N ASN A 311 22.55 23.57 10.63
CA ASN A 311 21.72 24.73 10.92
C ASN A 311 22.53 26.03 10.98
N GLN A 312 23.75 26.01 11.52
CA GLN A 312 24.66 27.16 11.52
C GLN A 312 25.16 27.50 10.11
N LEU A 313 25.54 26.51 9.30
CA LEU A 313 25.90 26.71 7.89
C LEU A 313 24.72 27.29 7.08
N SER A 314 23.49 26.92 7.45
CA SER A 314 22.27 27.50 6.86
C SER A 314 22.03 28.97 7.22
N GLN A 315 22.70 29.49 8.26
CA GLN A 315 22.70 30.93 8.58
C GLN A 315 23.70 31.73 7.73
N GLN A 316 24.64 31.07 7.03
CA GLN A 316 25.34 31.73 5.93
C GLN A 316 24.31 32.09 4.85
N LYS A 317 24.52 33.20 4.12
CA LYS A 317 23.59 33.70 3.07
C LYS A 317 23.42 32.68 1.94
N LYS A 318 22.60 31.64 2.15
CA LYS A 318 22.14 30.75 1.10
C LYS A 318 21.27 31.55 0.13
N LEU A 319 21.40 31.25 -1.15
CA LEU A 319 20.62 31.89 -2.20
C LEU A 319 19.20 31.34 -2.16
N LYS A 320 18.22 32.21 -1.88
CA LYS A 320 16.81 31.86 -2.03
C LYS A 320 16.53 31.59 -3.51
N THR A 321 16.05 30.39 -3.84
CA THR A 321 15.86 29.96 -5.23
C THR A 321 14.42 29.50 -5.43
N ALA A 322 13.69 30.19 -6.29
CA ALA A 322 12.34 29.78 -6.66
C ALA A 322 12.41 28.60 -7.63
N ILE A 323 11.66 27.53 -7.34
CA ILE A 323 11.50 26.38 -8.24
C ILE A 323 10.10 26.43 -8.81
N ILE A 324 10.00 26.88 -10.06
CA ILE A 324 8.71 27.03 -10.76
C ILE A 324 8.33 25.68 -11.38
N MET A 325 7.11 25.23 -11.11
CA MET A 325 6.58 23.96 -11.60
C MET A 325 5.08 24.04 -11.91
N GLY A 326 4.56 23.04 -12.61
CA GLY A 326 3.14 22.96 -13.00
C GLY A 326 2.89 23.57 -14.37
N GLY A 327 1.90 24.46 -14.46
CA GLY A 327 1.49 25.09 -15.70
C GLY A 327 0.19 24.53 -16.29
N TYR A 328 -0.13 25.01 -17.48
CA TYR A 328 -1.43 24.81 -18.13
C TYR A 328 -1.38 23.90 -19.36
N SER A 329 -0.18 23.43 -19.73
CA SER A 329 -0.02 22.49 -20.83
C SER A 329 -0.39 21.06 -20.39
N THR A 330 -0.40 20.16 -21.37
CA THR A 330 -0.49 18.72 -21.14
C THR A 330 0.70 18.16 -20.36
N GLU A 331 1.84 18.87 -20.34
CA GLU A 331 3.08 18.47 -19.65
C GLU A 331 3.14 18.93 -18.19
N ARG A 332 2.11 19.60 -17.66
CA ARG A 332 2.10 20.13 -16.28
C ARG A 332 2.46 19.09 -15.22
N HIS A 333 2.05 17.83 -15.41
CA HIS A 333 2.41 16.73 -14.51
C HIS A 333 3.91 16.45 -14.53
N ILE A 334 4.50 16.39 -15.73
CA ILE A 334 5.95 16.19 -15.93
C ILE A 334 6.74 17.37 -15.36
N SER A 335 6.23 18.59 -15.49
CA SER A 335 6.81 19.79 -14.89
C SER A 335 6.85 19.70 -13.37
N VAL A 336 5.79 19.21 -12.72
CA VAL A 336 5.75 18.99 -11.27
C VAL A 336 6.80 17.96 -10.84
N GLU A 337 6.87 16.80 -11.51
CA GLU A 337 7.86 15.76 -11.19
C GLU A 337 9.30 16.25 -11.37
N SER A 338 9.56 16.98 -12.47
CA SER A 338 10.87 17.58 -12.72
C SER A 338 11.21 18.63 -11.67
N GLY A 339 10.24 19.48 -11.30
CA GLY A 339 10.37 20.50 -10.27
C GLY A 339 10.67 19.91 -8.89
N ARG A 340 10.02 18.80 -8.52
CA ARG A 340 10.30 18.04 -7.29
C ARG A 340 11.74 17.55 -7.24
N ASN A 341 12.20 16.90 -8.29
CA ASN A 341 13.57 16.38 -8.37
C ASN A 341 14.62 17.51 -8.23
N VAL A 342 14.38 18.67 -8.85
CA VAL A 342 15.25 19.84 -8.69
C VAL A 342 15.17 20.38 -7.26
N TYR A 343 13.97 20.50 -6.70
CA TYR A 343 13.76 20.96 -5.32
C TYR A 343 14.51 20.06 -4.31
N GLU A 344 14.42 18.75 -4.46
CA GLU A 344 15.10 17.77 -3.59
C GLU A 344 16.63 17.94 -3.66
N LYS A 345 17.20 17.98 -4.87
CA LYS A 345 18.63 18.19 -5.07
C LYS A 345 19.11 19.51 -4.47
N LEU A 346 18.36 20.60 -4.66
CA LEU A 346 18.73 21.89 -4.09
C LEU A 346 18.50 21.95 -2.58
N SER A 347 17.55 21.21 -2.03
CA SER A 347 17.30 21.14 -0.59
C SER A 347 18.46 20.48 0.15
N SER A 348 19.19 19.58 -0.51
CA SER A 348 20.44 19.00 -0.01
C SER A 348 21.67 19.90 -0.18
N SER A 349 21.55 21.04 -0.85
CA SER A 349 22.68 21.93 -1.14
C SER A 349 22.98 22.89 0.01
N GLU A 350 24.28 23.06 0.30
CA GLU A 350 24.75 24.09 1.24
C GLU A 350 24.62 25.52 0.69
N LYS A 351 24.34 25.68 -0.60
CA LYS A 351 24.31 26.99 -1.28
C LYS A 351 22.91 27.57 -1.45
N TYR A 352 21.88 26.74 -1.51
CA TYR A 352 20.53 27.15 -1.94
C TYR A 352 19.48 26.92 -0.86
N ILE A 353 18.48 27.82 -0.81
CA ILE A 353 17.23 27.59 -0.09
C ILE A 353 16.13 27.55 -1.16
N PRO A 354 15.77 26.36 -1.68
CA PRO A 354 14.72 26.27 -2.66
C PRO A 354 13.35 26.51 -2.00
N PHE A 355 12.45 27.17 -2.72
CA PHE A 355 11.03 27.24 -2.36
C PHE A 355 10.18 27.00 -3.61
N PRO A 356 9.12 26.17 -3.51
CA PRO A 356 8.35 25.79 -4.68
C PRO A 356 7.34 26.89 -5.04
N ILE A 357 7.23 27.16 -6.34
CA ILE A 357 6.22 28.03 -6.94
C ILE A 357 5.39 27.20 -7.92
N PHE A 358 4.08 27.17 -7.72
CA PHE A 358 3.14 26.53 -8.62
C PHE A 358 2.55 27.53 -9.59
N LEU A 359 2.53 27.20 -10.88
CA LEU A 359 2.01 28.07 -11.93
C LEU A 359 0.60 27.62 -12.36
N LEU A 360 -0.36 28.55 -12.32
CA LEU A 360 -1.74 28.39 -12.79
C LEU A 360 -2.05 29.33 -13.96
N LYS A 361 -2.99 28.92 -14.83
CA LYS A 361 -3.56 29.80 -15.84
C LYS A 361 -4.53 30.77 -15.16
N ALA A 362 -4.34 32.07 -15.37
CA ALA A 362 -5.25 33.07 -14.83
C ALA A 362 -6.68 32.89 -15.40
N ASN A 363 -7.68 33.09 -14.56
CA ASN A 363 -9.10 32.98 -14.94
C ASN A 363 -9.48 33.94 -16.08
N ASN A 364 -8.80 35.09 -16.19
CA ASN A 364 -9.09 36.13 -17.18
C ASN A 364 -8.48 35.87 -18.57
N HIS A 365 -7.94 34.68 -18.82
CA HIS A 365 -7.35 34.25 -20.11
C HIS A 365 -6.17 35.09 -20.63
N GLN A 366 -5.67 36.04 -19.84
CA GLN A 366 -4.43 36.78 -20.07
C GLN A 366 -3.52 36.59 -18.85
N GLY A 367 -2.41 35.87 -19.03
CA GLY A 367 -1.34 35.76 -18.03
C GLY A 367 -1.34 34.47 -17.19
N PHE A 368 -0.47 34.49 -16.18
CA PHE A 368 -0.19 33.38 -15.27
C PHE A 368 -0.23 33.86 -13.83
N GLU A 369 -0.69 32.99 -12.93
CA GLU A 369 -0.66 33.20 -11.49
C GLU A 369 0.40 32.28 -10.88
N MET A 370 1.18 32.81 -9.96
CA MET A 370 2.26 32.09 -9.28
C MET A 370 1.96 32.01 -7.79
N TYR A 371 1.89 30.79 -7.27
CA TYR A 371 1.61 30.52 -5.87
C TYR A 371 2.84 29.93 -5.21
N SER A 372 3.35 30.55 -4.14
CA SER A 372 4.30 29.86 -3.28
C SER A 372 3.54 28.81 -2.48
N ILE A 373 3.94 27.55 -2.61
CA ILE A 373 3.22 26.43 -1.99
C ILE A 373 4.02 25.82 -0.82
N PRO A 374 3.37 25.32 0.24
CA PRO A 374 4.03 24.53 1.26
C PRO A 374 4.38 23.12 0.74
N ILE A 375 5.29 22.44 1.44
CA ILE A 375 5.76 21.09 1.08
C ILE A 375 4.61 20.08 0.99
N ARG A 376 3.62 20.17 1.90
CA ARG A 376 2.43 19.30 1.86
C ARG A 376 1.66 19.36 0.53
N LEU A 377 1.62 20.54 -0.11
CA LEU A 377 1.00 20.68 -1.42
C LEU A 377 1.96 20.21 -2.51
N MET A 378 3.24 20.56 -2.40
CA MET A 378 4.27 20.12 -3.36
C MET A 378 4.32 18.60 -3.51
N LEU A 379 4.01 17.83 -2.46
CA LEU A 379 4.05 16.35 -2.49
C LEU A 379 2.75 15.68 -2.97
N LYS A 380 1.65 16.38 -3.27
CA LYS A 380 0.38 15.73 -3.72
C LYS A 380 0.54 14.93 -5.02
N ASP A 381 -0.29 13.92 -5.27
CA ASP A 381 -0.03 12.94 -6.35
C ASP A 381 0.19 13.55 -7.74
N ASN A 382 -0.52 14.64 -8.10
CA ASN A 382 -0.40 15.26 -9.41
C ASN A 382 -0.68 16.77 -9.39
N ALA A 383 -0.34 17.45 -10.50
CA ALA A 383 -0.56 18.88 -10.70
C ALA A 383 -2.02 19.34 -10.51
N ASP A 384 -3.00 18.49 -10.82
CA ASP A 384 -4.41 18.85 -10.71
C ASP A 384 -4.88 18.82 -9.25
N ASP A 385 -4.39 17.86 -8.44
CA ASP A 385 -4.64 17.85 -6.98
C ASP A 385 -3.99 19.06 -6.29
N ILE A 386 -2.81 19.49 -6.76
CA ILE A 386 -2.17 20.73 -6.25
C ILE A 386 -3.04 21.95 -6.60
N LYS A 387 -3.46 22.06 -7.85
CA LYS A 387 -4.34 23.14 -8.31
C LYS A 387 -5.64 23.19 -7.49
N ASP A 388 -6.28 22.04 -7.31
CA ASP A 388 -7.54 21.94 -6.56
C ASP A 388 -7.37 22.42 -5.12
N LYS A 389 -6.31 21.99 -4.42
CA LYS A 389 -6.01 22.43 -3.05
C LYS A 389 -5.58 23.90 -2.93
N ILE A 390 -5.04 24.50 -4.00
CA ILE A 390 -4.77 25.95 -4.06
C ILE A 390 -6.08 26.73 -4.17
N LEU A 391 -6.98 26.30 -5.06
CA LEU A 391 -8.22 27.02 -5.36
C LEU A 391 -9.30 26.81 -4.28
N ASN A 392 -9.37 25.62 -3.71
CA ASN A 392 -10.37 25.18 -2.75
C ASN A 392 -9.73 24.93 -1.37
N TYR A 393 -8.89 25.86 -0.91
CA TYR A 393 -8.20 25.71 0.38
C TYR A 393 -9.21 25.58 1.53
N GLN A 394 -9.11 24.49 2.26
CA GLN A 394 -9.81 24.26 3.52
C GLN A 394 -8.78 23.90 4.58
N VAL A 395 -8.93 24.49 5.77
CA VAL A 395 -8.18 24.05 6.94
C VAL A 395 -8.80 22.72 7.35
N HIS A 396 -8.09 21.62 7.08
CA HIS A 396 -8.45 20.35 7.72
C HIS A 396 -8.17 20.50 9.23
N PRO A 397 -9.10 20.04 10.08
CA PRO A 397 -8.85 19.93 11.52
C PRO A 397 -7.64 19.00 11.75
#